data_AF-A0A062V6A6-F1
#
_entry.id   AF-A0A062V6A6-F1
#
_cell.length_a   1.000
_cell.length_b   1.000
_cell.length_c   1.000
_cell.angle_alpha   90.00
_cell.angle_beta   90.00
_cell.angle_gamma   90.00
#
_symmetry.space_group_name_H-M   'P 1'
#
loop_
_entity.id
_entity.type
_entity.pdbx_description
1 polymer ?
#
loop_
_entity_poly.entity_id
_entity_poly.type
_entity_poly.pdbx_seq_one_letter_code
_entity_poly.pdbx_strand_id
1 'polypeptide(L)'
;MINNKKFIEFIKNEQNRCEIYLKEKGAYDKFPREVESKTARCYNNLAVIYKYWSDEQKSRKMFQYFTTFRVPTSRIEESTGKDKESTSSLVEEGIYQLRKGIYFNLAKTDPQKANQLFEWAAENCYQSDEDIAAGIKYRLYDEIAVGYLWRGYALLNLGRYEEAYEPLTQVIPYLNKYKKSGEMWRKVEYALPKALVPLCEYKLEPTQENLQKAKAGIEEYIKSLRENRDKLEGYLYYFHLKEYFADVYTAEKAPLQAETPAKIKKPKKLDLPPGKYDTCGSVTIVNMDPDSLDEEFGTQNELEDYVEKVRNLGDFPVLSGLMELYAMENEQEPEPLVEECERLLSRPDIEPDMKEKTKRILKVAKDAHEAGFTVMLHYFEPEV
;
A
#
# COMPACT_ATOMS: atom_id res chain seq x y z
N MET A 1 -3.23 15.71 15.01
CA MET A 1 -1.97 15.34 14.33
C MET A 1 -1.16 14.47 15.27
N ILE A 2 -0.65 13.33 14.81
CA ILE A 2 0.32 12.53 15.60
C ILE A 2 1.63 13.30 15.61
N ASN A 3 2.18 13.59 16.80
CA ASN A 3 3.34 14.46 16.97
C ASN A 3 4.66 13.72 16.66
N ASN A 4 4.79 13.21 15.43
CA ASN A 4 5.98 12.48 15.00
C ASN A 4 7.11 13.46 14.64
N LYS A 5 7.89 13.83 15.66
CA LYS A 5 9.04 14.75 15.54
C LYS A 5 10.02 14.35 14.43
N LYS A 6 10.31 13.05 14.28
CA LYS A 6 11.20 12.52 13.22
C LYS A 6 10.65 12.79 11.81
N PHE A 7 9.34 12.61 11.59
CA PHE A 7 8.71 12.88 10.30
C PHE A 7 8.60 14.38 9.98
N ILE A 8 8.31 15.21 10.99
CA ILE A 8 8.30 16.68 10.87
C ILE A 8 9.70 17.21 10.47
N GLU A 9 10.76 16.67 11.07
CA GLU A 9 12.14 17.00 10.74
C GLU A 9 12.51 16.57 9.32
N PHE A 10 12.14 15.33 8.93
CA PHE A 10 12.30 14.85 7.56
C PHE A 10 11.60 15.76 6.52
N ILE A 11 10.34 16.14 6.74
CA ILE A 11 9.62 17.06 5.84
C ILE A 11 10.35 18.40 5.70
N LYS A 12 10.83 18.99 6.81
CA LYS A 12 11.56 20.27 6.76
C LYS A 12 12.86 20.17 5.96
N ASN A 13 13.62 19.09 6.19
CA ASN A 13 14.87 18.85 5.46
C ASN A 13 14.60 18.62 3.97
N GLU A 14 13.59 17.84 3.62
CA GLU A 14 13.21 17.57 2.23
C GLU A 14 12.64 18.82 1.53
N GLN A 15 11.89 19.67 2.23
CA GLN A 15 11.45 20.97 1.74
C GLN A 15 12.65 21.85 1.39
N ASN A 16 13.56 22.08 2.36
CA ASN A 16 14.75 22.90 2.16
C ASN A 16 15.60 22.37 0.98
N ARG A 17 15.80 21.05 0.90
CA ARG A 17 16.54 20.39 -0.18
C ARG A 17 15.90 20.66 -1.55
N CYS A 18 14.57 20.54 -1.66
CA CYS A 18 13.87 20.75 -2.92
C CYS A 18 13.78 22.24 -3.30
N GLU A 19 13.56 23.14 -2.34
CA GLU A 19 13.55 24.58 -2.58
C GLU A 19 14.90 25.08 -3.08
N ILE A 20 16.00 24.69 -2.43
CA ILE A 20 17.36 25.08 -2.83
C ILE A 20 17.65 24.57 -4.25
N TYR A 21 17.43 23.28 -4.51
CA TYR A 21 17.67 22.66 -5.81
C TYR A 21 16.92 23.37 -6.95
N LEU A 22 15.63 23.69 -6.75
CA LEU A 22 14.82 24.38 -7.76
C LEU A 22 15.23 25.86 -7.94
N LYS A 23 15.73 26.52 -6.89
CA LYS A 23 16.24 27.90 -6.96
C LYS A 23 17.58 27.95 -7.71
N GLU A 24 18.50 27.04 -7.41
CA GLU A 24 19.80 26.89 -8.11
C GLU A 24 19.63 26.57 -9.60
N LYS A 25 18.67 25.70 -9.94
CA LYS A 25 18.28 25.42 -11.33
C LYS A 25 17.49 26.57 -12.01
N GLY A 26 17.17 27.65 -11.29
CA GLY A 26 16.34 28.75 -11.79
C GLY A 26 14.92 28.32 -12.21
N ALA A 27 14.43 27.21 -11.68
CA ALA A 27 13.18 26.55 -12.05
C ALA A 27 12.02 26.83 -11.07
N TYR A 28 12.32 27.23 -9.82
CA TYR A 28 11.33 27.39 -8.74
C TYR A 28 10.08 28.20 -9.10
N ASP A 29 10.23 29.25 -9.93
CA ASP A 29 9.13 30.11 -10.40
C ASP A 29 8.80 29.96 -11.89
N LYS A 30 9.48 29.08 -12.63
CA LYS A 30 9.32 28.94 -14.09
C LYS A 30 8.44 27.76 -14.46
N PHE A 31 7.90 27.81 -15.69
CA PHE A 31 7.17 26.72 -16.32
C PHE A 31 8.01 26.08 -17.47
N PRO A 32 9.08 25.30 -17.19
CA PRO A 32 10.10 24.89 -18.17
C PRO A 32 9.69 24.00 -19.37
N ARG A 33 8.43 23.57 -19.51
CA ARG A 33 7.92 22.58 -20.50
C ARG A 33 8.46 21.16 -20.33
N GLU A 34 9.76 20.97 -20.48
CA GLU A 34 10.49 19.71 -20.27
C GLU A 34 11.22 19.75 -18.94
N VAL A 35 11.26 18.63 -18.22
CA VAL A 35 11.70 18.60 -16.82
C VAL A 35 12.56 17.37 -16.53
N GLU A 36 13.81 17.60 -16.12
CA GLU A 36 14.69 16.55 -15.56
C GLU A 36 13.97 15.81 -14.41
N SER A 37 14.09 14.48 -14.34
CA SER A 37 13.43 13.64 -13.31
C SER A 37 13.63 14.14 -11.87
N LYS A 38 14.82 14.66 -11.53
CA LYS A 38 15.09 15.27 -10.21
C LYS A 38 14.27 16.54 -9.95
N THR A 39 14.13 17.39 -10.95
CA THR A 39 13.31 18.63 -10.89
C THR A 39 11.83 18.28 -10.74
N ALA A 40 11.34 17.29 -11.48
CA ALA A 40 9.99 16.75 -11.32
C ALA A 40 9.79 16.23 -9.88
N ARG A 41 10.67 15.36 -9.38
CA ARG A 41 10.58 14.86 -7.98
C ARG A 41 10.53 15.98 -6.95
N CYS A 42 11.33 17.04 -7.13
CA CYS A 42 11.31 18.21 -6.24
C CYS A 42 9.98 18.98 -6.26
N TYR A 43 9.36 19.20 -7.43
CA TYR A 43 8.02 19.80 -7.47
C TYR A 43 6.97 18.93 -6.77
N ASN A 44 7.02 17.59 -6.92
CA ASN A 44 6.03 16.68 -6.32
C ASN A 44 6.11 16.76 -4.79
N ASN A 45 7.34 16.63 -4.28
CA ASN A 45 7.60 16.68 -2.85
C ASN A 45 7.21 18.04 -2.28
N LEU A 46 7.52 19.16 -2.95
CA LEU A 46 7.06 20.48 -2.51
C LEU A 46 5.53 20.64 -2.56
N ALA A 47 4.84 20.14 -3.59
CA ALA A 47 3.39 20.23 -3.68
C ALA A 47 2.69 19.55 -2.49
N VAL A 48 3.14 18.35 -2.15
CA VAL A 48 2.66 17.56 -1.00
C VAL A 48 3.09 18.18 0.33
N ILE A 49 4.34 18.66 0.46
CA ILE A 49 4.84 19.29 1.69
C ILE A 49 4.12 20.61 1.98
N TYR A 50 3.93 21.48 1.00
CA TYR A 50 3.15 22.70 1.19
C TYR A 50 1.69 22.38 1.55
N LYS A 51 1.12 21.30 1.00
CA LYS A 51 -0.22 20.84 1.41
C LYS A 51 -0.26 20.38 2.87
N TYR A 52 0.76 19.64 3.30
CA TYR A 52 0.93 19.21 4.69
C TYR A 52 1.04 20.39 5.66
N TRP A 53 1.67 21.48 5.25
CA TRP A 53 1.74 22.74 6.00
C TRP A 53 0.53 23.67 5.84
N SER A 54 -0.54 23.23 5.14
CA SER A 54 -1.72 24.04 4.80
C SER A 54 -1.41 25.31 3.97
N ASP A 55 -0.27 25.37 3.29
CA ASP A 55 0.08 26.41 2.32
C ASP A 55 -0.57 26.08 0.97
N GLU A 56 -1.89 26.30 0.91
CA GLU A 56 -2.74 26.05 -0.26
C GLU A 56 -2.21 26.73 -1.53
N GLN A 57 -1.69 27.96 -1.41
CA GLN A 57 -1.25 28.73 -2.57
C GLN A 57 0.01 28.12 -3.20
N LYS A 58 1.05 27.85 -2.39
CA LYS A 58 2.26 27.19 -2.92
C LYS A 58 1.97 25.76 -3.34
N SER A 59 1.16 25.01 -2.58
CA SER A 59 0.80 23.63 -2.93
C SER A 59 0.12 23.56 -4.31
N ARG A 60 -0.91 24.37 -4.56
CA ARG A 60 -1.59 24.40 -5.86
C ARG A 60 -0.67 24.85 -6.98
N LYS A 61 0.17 25.87 -6.78
CA LYS A 61 1.19 26.28 -7.76
C LYS A 61 2.11 25.11 -8.12
N MET A 62 2.56 24.33 -7.15
CA MET A 62 3.42 23.16 -7.39
C MET A 62 2.68 21.99 -8.04
N PHE A 63 1.39 21.76 -7.77
CA PHE A 63 0.58 20.78 -8.52
C PHE A 63 0.29 21.23 -9.96
N GLN A 64 0.04 22.52 -10.19
CA GLN A 64 -0.15 23.10 -11.53
C GLN A 64 1.09 22.91 -12.42
N TYR A 65 2.29 22.86 -11.85
CA TYR A 65 3.49 22.52 -12.62
C TYR A 65 3.36 21.14 -13.30
N PHE A 66 2.84 20.11 -12.62
CA PHE A 66 2.62 18.79 -13.23
C PHE A 66 1.52 18.73 -14.28
N THR A 67 0.52 19.61 -14.21
CA THR A 67 -0.50 19.67 -15.26
C THR A 67 0.06 20.26 -16.54
N THR A 68 1.04 21.16 -16.45
CA THR A 68 1.63 21.87 -17.60
C THR A 68 2.75 21.15 -18.34
N PHE A 69 3.47 20.22 -17.71
CA PHE A 69 4.61 19.54 -18.36
C PHE A 69 4.22 18.20 -18.94
N ARG A 70 4.85 17.87 -20.07
CA ARG A 70 5.06 16.47 -20.45
C ARG A 70 6.28 16.03 -19.66
N VAL A 71 6.10 15.16 -18.68
CA VAL A 71 7.25 14.43 -18.13
C VAL A 71 7.58 13.39 -19.19
N PRO A 72 8.76 13.41 -19.82
CA PRO A 72 9.16 12.31 -20.68
C PRO A 72 9.25 11.08 -19.79
N THR A 73 8.33 10.13 -19.94
CA THR A 73 8.44 8.81 -19.31
C THR A 73 9.60 8.12 -20.01
N SER A 74 10.80 8.30 -19.47
CA SER A 74 12.12 8.03 -20.08
C SER A 74 12.47 6.55 -20.18
N ARG A 75 11.48 5.75 -20.57
CA ARG A 75 11.53 4.35 -21.01
C ARG A 75 10.60 4.10 -22.20
N ILE A 76 9.53 4.88 -22.40
CA ILE A 76 8.51 4.64 -23.44
C ILE A 76 8.74 5.50 -24.69
N GLU A 77 9.29 6.72 -24.58
CA GLU A 77 9.55 7.53 -25.80
C GLU A 77 10.69 6.97 -26.67
N GLU A 78 11.66 6.27 -26.09
CA GLU A 78 12.72 5.54 -26.81
C GLU A 78 12.35 4.09 -27.17
N SER A 79 11.24 3.56 -26.66
CA SER A 79 10.90 2.16 -26.88
C SER A 79 10.43 1.91 -28.32
N THR A 80 10.93 0.82 -28.91
CA THR A 80 10.60 0.47 -30.28
C THR A 80 9.15 0.02 -30.36
N GLY A 81 8.55 0.02 -31.56
CA GLY A 81 7.11 -0.22 -31.72
C GLY A 81 6.56 -1.54 -31.16
N LYS A 82 7.41 -2.50 -30.77
CA LYS A 82 7.02 -3.75 -30.09
C LYS A 82 6.96 -3.64 -28.56
N ASP A 83 7.74 -2.75 -27.96
CA ASP A 83 7.83 -2.62 -26.51
C ASP A 83 6.61 -1.87 -25.94
N LYS A 84 6.02 -0.97 -26.75
CA LYS A 84 4.80 -0.18 -26.45
C LYS A 84 3.53 -1.00 -26.30
N GLU A 85 3.56 -2.26 -26.76
CA GLU A 85 2.44 -3.20 -26.65
C GLU A 85 2.58 -4.14 -25.43
N SER A 86 3.65 -4.03 -24.64
CA SER A 86 3.80 -4.82 -23.43
C SER A 86 2.86 -4.33 -22.31
N THR A 87 2.11 -5.25 -21.72
CA THR A 87 1.11 -4.98 -20.67
C THR A 87 1.70 -4.20 -19.48
N SER A 88 2.95 -4.50 -19.10
CA SER A 88 3.68 -3.76 -18.05
C SER A 88 3.93 -2.29 -18.44
N SER A 89 4.30 -1.99 -19.69
CA SER A 89 4.48 -0.60 -20.17
C SER A 89 3.17 0.18 -20.23
N LEU A 90 2.06 -0.48 -20.60
CA LEU A 90 0.73 0.13 -20.57
C LEU A 90 0.32 0.46 -19.13
N VAL A 91 0.52 -0.45 -18.19
CA VAL A 91 0.28 -0.20 -16.75
C VAL A 91 1.14 0.96 -16.23
N GLU A 92 2.43 1.05 -16.57
CA GLU A 92 3.29 2.19 -16.19
C GLU A 92 2.73 3.53 -16.71
N GLU A 93 2.27 3.57 -17.96
CA GLU A 93 1.64 4.77 -18.54
C GLU A 93 0.29 5.09 -17.85
N GLY A 94 -0.53 4.08 -17.56
CA GLY A 94 -1.78 4.24 -16.81
C GLY A 94 -1.57 4.83 -15.40
N ILE A 95 -0.51 4.41 -14.69
CA ILE A 95 -0.10 5.00 -13.41
C ILE A 95 0.26 6.48 -13.56
N TYR A 96 1.02 6.82 -14.60
CA TYR A 96 1.39 8.20 -14.90
C TYR A 96 0.15 9.07 -15.16
N GLN A 97 -0.80 8.60 -15.97
CA GLN A 97 -2.04 9.32 -16.25
C GLN A 97 -2.92 9.46 -15.00
N LEU A 98 -3.06 8.42 -14.17
CA LEU A 98 -3.78 8.48 -12.88
C LEU A 98 -3.17 9.54 -11.95
N ARG A 99 -1.84 9.53 -11.76
CA ARG A 99 -1.14 10.54 -10.95
C ARG A 99 -1.37 11.94 -11.52
N LYS A 100 -1.38 12.09 -12.84
CA LYS A 100 -1.67 13.36 -13.50
C LYS A 100 -3.10 13.83 -13.25
N GLY A 101 -4.09 12.95 -13.30
CA GLY A 101 -5.48 13.24 -12.92
C GLY A 101 -5.60 13.74 -11.48
N ILE A 102 -4.90 13.08 -10.54
CA ILE A 102 -4.79 13.53 -9.14
C ILE A 102 -4.22 14.96 -9.05
N TYR A 103 -3.18 15.28 -9.81
CA TYR A 103 -2.60 16.63 -9.82
C TYR A 103 -3.59 17.68 -10.37
N PHE A 104 -4.36 17.37 -11.42
CA PHE A 104 -5.42 18.26 -11.92
C PHE A 104 -6.51 18.52 -10.85
N ASN A 105 -6.94 17.47 -10.15
CA ASN A 105 -7.91 17.56 -9.04
C ASN A 105 -7.38 18.44 -7.89
N LEU A 106 -6.17 18.16 -7.39
CA LEU A 106 -5.56 18.91 -6.28
C LEU A 106 -5.21 20.35 -6.66
N ALA A 107 -4.85 20.60 -7.93
CA ALA A 107 -4.64 21.94 -8.48
C ALA A 107 -5.94 22.74 -8.68
N LYS A 108 -7.10 22.06 -8.75
CA LYS A 108 -8.43 22.63 -9.03
C LYS A 108 -8.45 23.44 -10.32
N THR A 109 -7.89 22.86 -11.39
CA THR A 109 -7.69 23.55 -12.69
C THR A 109 -8.65 23.07 -13.78
N ASP A 110 -8.61 21.77 -14.11
CA ASP A 110 -9.42 21.21 -15.20
C ASP A 110 -9.95 19.81 -14.81
N PRO A 111 -11.17 19.74 -14.24
CA PRO A 111 -11.82 18.48 -13.87
C PRO A 111 -12.17 17.60 -15.08
N GLN A 112 -12.44 18.20 -16.25
CA GLN A 112 -12.70 17.41 -17.46
C GLN A 112 -11.44 16.69 -17.91
N LYS A 113 -10.29 17.38 -17.84
CA LYS A 113 -9.00 16.75 -18.12
C LYS A 113 -8.64 15.70 -17.09
N ALA A 114 -8.92 15.92 -15.80
CA ALA A 114 -8.75 14.90 -14.77
C ALA A 114 -9.54 13.62 -15.11
N ASN A 115 -10.81 13.74 -15.50
CA ASN A 115 -11.63 12.59 -15.90
C ASN A 115 -11.07 11.85 -17.12
N GLN A 116 -10.67 12.55 -18.18
CA GLN A 116 -10.02 11.92 -19.35
C GLN A 116 -8.75 11.13 -18.97
N LEU A 117 -7.99 11.62 -17.98
CA LEU A 117 -6.77 10.97 -17.50
C LEU A 117 -7.11 9.72 -16.67
N PHE A 118 -8.21 9.73 -15.92
CA PHE A 118 -8.72 8.53 -15.24
C PHE A 118 -9.35 7.53 -16.21
N GLU A 119 -10.05 7.96 -17.27
CA GLU A 119 -10.53 7.06 -18.34
C GLU A 119 -9.35 6.32 -18.97
N TRP A 120 -8.33 7.06 -19.41
CA TRP A 120 -7.14 6.46 -20.03
C TRP A 120 -6.34 5.58 -19.06
N ALA A 121 -6.29 5.93 -17.77
CA ALA A 121 -5.68 5.07 -16.75
C ALA A 121 -6.49 3.79 -16.49
N ALA A 122 -7.82 3.84 -16.52
CA ALA A 122 -8.68 2.66 -16.37
C ALA A 122 -8.56 1.69 -17.57
N GLU A 123 -8.33 2.23 -18.76
CA GLU A 123 -8.07 1.47 -19.99
C GLU A 123 -6.65 0.88 -20.01
N ASN A 124 -5.60 1.68 -19.81
CA ASN A 124 -4.21 1.20 -19.86
C ASN A 124 -3.85 0.23 -18.73
N CYS A 125 -4.48 0.36 -17.57
CA CYS A 125 -4.31 -0.59 -16.46
C CYS A 125 -5.24 -1.82 -16.57
N TYR A 126 -5.98 -1.99 -17.67
CA TYR A 126 -6.67 -3.24 -17.98
C TYR A 126 -5.65 -4.34 -18.28
N GLN A 127 -5.91 -5.54 -17.74
CA GLN A 127 -5.17 -6.76 -18.02
C GLN A 127 -6.19 -7.81 -18.46
N SER A 128 -5.91 -8.51 -19.55
CA SER A 128 -6.78 -9.59 -20.05
C SER A 128 -6.68 -10.84 -19.18
N ASP A 129 -7.64 -11.76 -19.30
CA ASP A 129 -7.55 -13.06 -18.63
C ASP A 129 -6.30 -13.83 -19.09
N GLU A 130 -5.86 -13.66 -20.35
CA GLU A 130 -4.61 -14.18 -20.88
C GLU A 130 -3.36 -13.54 -20.22
N ASP A 131 -3.34 -12.21 -20.05
CA ASP A 131 -2.25 -11.49 -19.34
C ASP A 131 -2.14 -11.97 -17.89
N ILE A 132 -3.28 -12.09 -17.21
CA ILE A 132 -3.34 -12.54 -15.81
C ILE A 132 -2.87 -13.99 -15.70
N ALA A 133 -3.30 -14.88 -16.60
CA ALA A 133 -2.85 -16.27 -16.64
C ALA A 133 -1.33 -16.36 -16.92
N ALA A 134 -0.80 -15.53 -17.82
CA ALA A 134 0.63 -15.44 -18.09
C ALA A 134 1.40 -14.91 -16.86
N GLY A 135 0.92 -13.83 -16.23
CA GLY A 135 1.52 -13.27 -15.03
C GLY A 135 1.54 -14.26 -13.86
N ILE A 136 0.44 -14.99 -13.62
CA ILE A 136 0.39 -16.08 -12.63
C ILE A 136 1.41 -17.17 -12.96
N LYS A 137 1.49 -17.60 -14.23
CA LYS A 137 2.46 -18.61 -14.70
C LYS A 137 3.91 -18.19 -14.46
N TYR A 138 4.24 -16.91 -14.64
CA TYR A 138 5.58 -16.36 -14.46
C TYR A 138 5.80 -15.69 -13.09
N ARG A 139 4.85 -15.80 -12.16
CA ARG A 139 4.88 -15.25 -10.79
C ARG A 139 4.94 -13.71 -10.70
N LEU A 140 4.48 -13.00 -11.73
CA LEU A 140 4.41 -11.54 -11.81
C LEU A 140 3.21 -10.99 -11.01
N TYR A 141 3.09 -11.40 -9.74
CA TYR A 141 1.96 -11.06 -8.89
C TYR A 141 1.91 -9.58 -8.53
N ASP A 142 3.05 -8.89 -8.47
CA ASP A 142 3.09 -7.44 -8.27
C ASP A 142 2.57 -6.68 -9.49
N GLU A 143 2.96 -7.06 -10.71
CA GLU A 143 2.45 -6.44 -11.93
C GLU A 143 0.91 -6.59 -12.06
N ILE A 144 0.37 -7.77 -11.72
CA ILE A 144 -1.09 -7.97 -11.68
C ILE A 144 -1.73 -7.12 -10.59
N ALA A 145 -1.19 -7.13 -9.35
CA ALA A 145 -1.71 -6.32 -8.27
C ALA A 145 -1.71 -4.81 -8.61
N VAL A 146 -0.67 -4.34 -9.29
CA VAL A 146 -0.48 -2.95 -9.68
C VAL A 146 -1.50 -2.56 -10.77
N GLY A 147 -1.65 -3.33 -11.85
CA GLY A 147 -2.66 -3.06 -12.87
C GLY A 147 -4.07 -3.00 -12.28
N TYR A 148 -4.43 -4.01 -11.48
CA TYR A 148 -5.69 -4.05 -10.74
C TYR A 148 -5.90 -2.84 -9.81
N LEU A 149 -4.89 -2.43 -9.03
CA LEU A 149 -4.99 -1.31 -8.09
C LEU A 149 -5.28 0.00 -8.81
N TRP A 150 -4.51 0.30 -9.84
CA TRP A 150 -4.59 1.59 -10.52
C TRP A 150 -5.81 1.67 -11.44
N ARG A 151 -6.22 0.55 -12.07
CA ARG A 151 -7.51 0.47 -12.75
C ARG A 151 -8.68 0.68 -11.78
N GLY A 152 -8.67 0.00 -10.64
CA GLY A 152 -9.72 0.12 -9.62
C GLY A 152 -9.83 1.55 -9.07
N TYR A 153 -8.69 2.19 -8.78
CA TYR A 153 -8.68 3.58 -8.32
C TYR A 153 -9.08 4.56 -9.44
N ALA A 154 -8.70 4.33 -10.70
CA ALA A 154 -9.17 5.13 -11.82
C ALA A 154 -10.72 5.07 -11.96
N LEU A 155 -11.29 3.87 -11.96
CA LEU A 155 -12.74 3.65 -12.04
C LEU A 155 -13.50 4.26 -10.84
N LEU A 156 -12.93 4.17 -9.63
CA LEU A 156 -13.46 4.81 -8.42
C LEU A 156 -13.55 6.34 -8.56
N ASN A 157 -12.55 6.98 -9.18
CA ASN A 157 -12.58 8.43 -9.43
C ASN A 157 -13.59 8.83 -10.51
N LEU A 158 -13.86 7.96 -11.48
CA LEU A 158 -14.89 8.14 -12.51
C LEU A 158 -16.32 7.90 -11.99
N GLY A 159 -16.49 7.51 -10.72
CA GLY A 159 -17.80 7.14 -10.17
C GLY A 159 -18.31 5.77 -10.63
N ARG A 160 -17.47 4.98 -11.32
CA ARG A 160 -17.81 3.64 -11.85
C ARG A 160 -17.63 2.58 -10.76
N TYR A 161 -18.32 2.76 -9.63
CA TYR A 161 -18.08 2.03 -8.39
C TYR A 161 -18.25 0.51 -8.53
N GLU A 162 -19.24 0.07 -9.31
CA GLU A 162 -19.53 -1.35 -9.54
C GLU A 162 -18.38 -2.04 -10.29
N GLU A 163 -17.77 -1.33 -11.24
CA GLU A 163 -16.60 -1.80 -12.00
C GLU A 163 -15.29 -1.63 -11.23
N ALA A 164 -15.22 -0.68 -10.29
CA ALA A 164 -14.06 -0.47 -9.43
C ALA A 164 -13.92 -1.53 -8.33
N TYR A 165 -15.04 -2.06 -7.83
CA TYR A 165 -15.04 -2.93 -6.65
C TYR A 165 -14.35 -4.28 -6.87
N GLU A 166 -14.59 -4.93 -8.01
CA GLU A 166 -13.92 -6.18 -8.39
C GLU A 166 -12.38 -6.01 -8.43
N PRO A 167 -11.79 -5.08 -9.22
CA PRO A 167 -10.34 -4.95 -9.25
C PRO A 167 -9.76 -4.51 -7.90
N LEU A 168 -10.39 -3.58 -7.17
CA LEU A 168 -9.92 -3.15 -5.85
C LEU A 168 -9.88 -4.28 -4.80
N THR A 169 -10.81 -5.23 -4.86
CA THR A 169 -10.82 -6.38 -3.94
C THR A 169 -9.87 -7.50 -4.38
N GLN A 170 -9.76 -7.75 -5.70
CA GLN A 170 -8.84 -8.74 -6.27
C GLN A 170 -7.36 -8.37 -6.11
N VAL A 171 -7.03 -7.09 -5.94
CA VAL A 171 -5.68 -6.63 -5.57
C VAL A 171 -5.12 -7.37 -4.35
N ILE A 172 -5.93 -7.60 -3.33
CA ILE A 172 -5.49 -8.07 -2.02
C ILE A 172 -4.81 -9.46 -2.09
N PRO A 173 -5.41 -10.51 -2.69
CA PRO A 173 -4.75 -11.81 -2.81
C PRO A 173 -3.45 -11.76 -3.64
N TYR A 174 -3.37 -10.94 -4.69
CA TYR A 174 -2.14 -10.78 -5.47
C TYR A 174 -1.02 -10.10 -4.67
N LEU A 175 -1.35 -9.01 -3.95
CA LEU A 175 -0.42 -8.34 -3.04
C LEU A 175 0.08 -9.28 -1.94
N ASN A 176 -0.80 -10.13 -1.40
CA ASN A 176 -0.42 -11.12 -0.38
C ASN A 176 0.50 -12.20 -0.97
N LYS A 177 0.26 -12.70 -2.19
CA LYS A 177 1.20 -13.61 -2.88
C LYS A 177 2.55 -12.94 -3.15
N TYR A 178 2.54 -11.67 -3.55
CA TYR A 178 3.78 -10.91 -3.74
C TYR A 178 4.54 -10.70 -2.43
N LYS A 179 3.85 -10.36 -1.33
CA LYS A 179 4.41 -10.26 0.03
C LYS A 179 5.18 -11.53 0.44
N LYS A 180 4.65 -12.72 0.11
CA LYS A 180 5.30 -14.01 0.40
C LYS A 180 6.59 -14.26 -0.39
N SER A 181 6.89 -13.47 -1.42
CA SER A 181 8.02 -13.69 -2.34
C SER A 181 9.28 -12.86 -2.05
N GLY A 182 9.26 -11.96 -1.06
CA GLY A 182 10.44 -11.20 -0.64
C GLY A 182 10.15 -9.76 -0.22
N GLU A 183 11.17 -8.90 -0.30
CA GLU A 183 11.09 -7.50 0.17
C GLU A 183 10.06 -6.68 -0.62
N MET A 184 9.03 -6.21 0.10
CA MET A 184 7.97 -5.39 -0.48
C MET A 184 8.43 -3.93 -0.62
N TRP A 185 8.91 -3.55 -1.81
CA TRP A 185 9.27 -2.17 -2.13
C TRP A 185 8.06 -1.27 -2.49
N ARG A 186 6.91 -1.84 -2.87
CA ARG A 186 5.66 -1.12 -3.21
C ARG A 186 4.75 -0.88 -1.98
N LYS A 187 5.31 -0.32 -0.91
CA LYS A 187 4.63 -0.17 0.40
C LYS A 187 3.41 0.77 0.33
N VAL A 188 3.46 1.78 -0.55
CA VAL A 188 2.36 2.74 -0.77
C VAL A 188 1.17 2.08 -1.46
N GLU A 189 1.43 1.30 -2.50
CA GLU A 189 0.45 0.48 -3.22
C GLU A 189 -0.19 -0.56 -2.31
N TYR A 190 0.60 -1.24 -1.49
CA TYR A 190 0.10 -2.25 -0.56
C TYR A 190 -0.88 -1.68 0.47
N ALA A 191 -0.63 -0.46 0.93
CA ALA A 191 -1.49 0.21 1.90
C ALA A 191 -2.78 0.78 1.29
N LEU A 192 -2.77 1.20 0.01
CA LEU A 192 -3.89 1.92 -0.61
C LEU A 192 -5.25 1.19 -0.57
N PRO A 193 -5.35 -0.14 -0.80
CA PRO A 193 -6.60 -0.89 -0.68
C PRO A 193 -7.35 -0.69 0.64
N LYS A 194 -6.63 -0.43 1.75
CA LYS A 194 -7.23 -0.13 3.07
C LYS A 194 -8.15 1.09 3.04
N ALA A 195 -7.86 2.07 2.18
CA ALA A 195 -8.73 3.22 1.96
C ALA A 195 -9.70 2.99 0.80
N LEU A 196 -9.24 2.41 -0.31
CA LEU A 196 -10.00 2.34 -1.56
C LEU A 196 -11.16 1.35 -1.51
N VAL A 197 -10.99 0.17 -0.89
CA VAL A 197 -12.05 -0.84 -0.81
C VAL A 197 -13.21 -0.34 0.06
N PRO A 198 -13.02 0.10 1.33
CA PRO A 198 -14.12 0.60 2.15
C PRO A 198 -14.81 1.85 1.59
N LEU A 199 -14.06 2.70 0.89
CA LEU A 199 -14.62 3.86 0.18
C LEU A 199 -15.53 3.43 -0.98
N CYS A 200 -15.12 2.42 -1.75
CA CYS A 200 -15.94 1.85 -2.82
C CYS A 200 -17.20 1.16 -2.26
N GLU A 201 -17.07 0.40 -1.17
CA GLU A 201 -18.20 -0.23 -0.46
C GLU A 201 -19.22 0.82 0.01
N TYR A 202 -18.78 1.94 0.60
CA TYR A 202 -19.69 3.03 0.98
C TYR A 202 -20.39 3.69 -0.22
N LYS A 203 -19.69 3.88 -1.35
CA LYS A 203 -20.28 4.47 -2.55
C LYS A 203 -21.31 3.56 -3.22
N LEU A 204 -21.19 2.24 -3.06
CA LEU A 204 -22.17 1.25 -3.51
C LEU A 204 -23.34 1.07 -2.52
N GLU A 205 -23.02 0.99 -1.23
CA GLU A 205 -24.00 0.79 -0.16
C GLU A 205 -23.77 1.81 0.97
N PRO A 206 -24.43 2.99 0.90
CA PRO A 206 -24.19 4.10 1.82
C PRO A 206 -24.87 3.87 3.17
N THR A 207 -24.36 2.90 3.95
CA THR A 207 -24.74 2.66 5.34
C THR A 207 -23.88 3.49 6.30
N GLN A 208 -24.35 3.68 7.53
CA GLN A 208 -23.55 4.33 8.57
C GLN A 208 -22.28 3.52 8.90
N GLU A 209 -22.36 2.19 8.84
CA GLU A 209 -21.22 1.30 9.06
C GLU A 209 -20.15 1.48 7.98
N ASN A 210 -20.54 1.43 6.70
CA ASN A 210 -19.61 1.62 5.58
C ASN A 210 -19.04 3.04 5.56
N LEU A 211 -19.80 4.06 5.99
CA LEU A 211 -19.27 5.42 6.17
C LEU A 211 -18.14 5.45 7.20
N GLN A 212 -18.29 4.78 8.35
CA GLN A 212 -17.22 4.71 9.35
C GLN A 212 -16.02 3.91 8.83
N LYS A 213 -16.23 2.80 8.12
CA LYS A 213 -15.14 2.02 7.49
C LYS A 213 -14.38 2.84 6.45
N ALA A 214 -15.07 3.58 5.57
CA ALA A 214 -14.45 4.46 4.57
C ALA A 214 -13.57 5.55 5.23
N LYS A 215 -14.10 6.22 6.27
CA LYS A 215 -13.36 7.25 7.03
C LYS A 215 -12.17 6.67 7.79
N ALA A 216 -12.34 5.50 8.42
CA ALA A 216 -11.28 4.79 9.11
C ALA A 216 -10.18 4.34 8.15
N GLY A 217 -10.53 3.78 6.99
CA GLY A 217 -9.60 3.29 5.97
C GLY A 217 -8.68 4.38 5.41
N ILE A 218 -9.22 5.57 5.13
CA ILE A 218 -8.43 6.75 4.71
C ILE A 218 -7.39 7.14 5.79
N GLU A 219 -7.75 7.06 7.07
CA GLU A 219 -6.85 7.37 8.19
C GLU A 219 -5.90 6.23 8.52
N GLU A 220 -6.28 4.97 8.34
CA GLU A 220 -5.43 3.80 8.56
C GLU A 220 -4.35 3.70 7.47
N TYR A 221 -4.72 3.95 6.22
CA TYR A 221 -3.80 4.00 5.07
C TYR A 221 -2.52 4.78 5.40
N ILE A 222 -2.64 6.06 5.75
CA ILE A 222 -1.48 6.93 6.01
C ILE A 222 -0.74 6.58 7.32
N LYS A 223 -1.40 5.91 8.27
CA LYS A 223 -0.77 5.39 9.50
C LYS A 223 0.01 4.10 9.27
N SER A 224 -0.41 3.28 8.31
CA SER A 224 0.21 1.98 8.00
C SER A 224 1.55 2.13 7.27
N LEU A 225 1.75 3.25 6.56
CA LEU A 225 3.05 3.64 6.03
C LEU A 225 3.97 3.99 7.21
N ARG A 226 5.16 3.38 7.27
CA ARG A 226 6.10 3.52 8.40
C ARG A 226 7.28 4.41 8.08
N GLU A 227 7.91 4.21 6.92
CA GLU A 227 9.04 5.03 6.49
C GLU A 227 8.62 6.45 6.15
N ASN A 228 9.53 7.40 6.35
CA ASN A 228 9.26 8.80 6.09
C ASN A 228 9.12 9.11 4.57
N ARG A 229 9.79 8.32 3.71
CA ARG A 229 9.65 8.44 2.24
C ARG A 229 8.28 7.98 1.78
N ASP A 230 7.89 6.75 2.15
CA ASP A 230 6.58 6.19 1.83
C ASP A 230 5.45 7.08 2.35
N LYS A 231 5.56 7.59 3.60
CA LYS A 231 4.59 8.56 4.14
C LYS A 231 4.46 9.79 3.25
N LEU A 232 5.57 10.40 2.84
CA LEU A 232 5.56 11.59 2.00
C LEU A 232 4.91 11.30 0.63
N GLU A 233 5.20 10.15 0.03
CA GLU A 233 4.54 9.73 -1.22
C GLU A 233 3.04 9.44 -1.00
N GLY A 234 2.70 8.71 0.06
CA GLY A 234 1.32 8.40 0.44
C GLY A 234 0.47 9.63 0.79
N TYR A 235 1.10 10.72 1.26
CA TYR A 235 0.39 11.97 1.49
C TYR A 235 -0.25 12.55 0.21
N LEU A 236 0.30 12.29 -0.98
CA LEU A 236 -0.34 12.65 -2.26
C LEU A 236 -1.76 12.05 -2.34
N TYR A 237 -1.84 10.74 -2.13
CA TYR A 237 -3.10 10.00 -2.21
C TYR A 237 -4.02 10.30 -1.02
N TYR A 238 -3.48 10.47 0.19
CA TYR A 238 -4.26 10.85 1.37
C TYR A 238 -4.94 12.23 1.20
N PHE A 239 -4.23 13.23 0.68
CA PHE A 239 -4.83 14.54 0.37
C PHE A 239 -5.86 14.43 -0.75
N HIS A 240 -5.56 13.68 -1.81
CA HIS A 240 -6.51 13.43 -2.90
C HIS A 240 -7.81 12.78 -2.39
N LEU A 241 -7.70 11.70 -1.62
CA LEU A 241 -8.86 10.98 -1.08
C LEU A 241 -9.74 11.90 -0.22
N LYS A 242 -9.12 12.74 0.62
CA LYS A 242 -9.84 13.66 1.51
C LYS A 242 -10.50 14.84 0.82
N GLU A 243 -9.94 15.32 -0.29
CA GLU A 243 -10.54 16.43 -1.05
C GLU A 243 -11.53 15.97 -2.11
N TYR A 244 -11.21 14.91 -2.86
CA TYR A 244 -12.08 14.41 -3.93
C TYR A 244 -13.31 13.67 -3.37
N PHE A 245 -13.13 12.88 -2.32
CA PHE A 245 -14.21 12.22 -1.58
C PHE A 245 -14.53 12.96 -0.27
N ALA A 246 -14.46 14.30 -0.29
CA ALA A 246 -14.84 15.14 0.85
C ALA A 246 -16.29 14.87 1.30
N ASP A 247 -17.18 14.54 0.36
CA ASP A 247 -18.57 14.15 0.63
C ASP A 247 -18.68 12.93 1.57
N VAL A 248 -17.70 12.03 1.52
CA VAL A 248 -17.57 10.89 2.45
C VAL A 248 -16.82 11.31 3.70
N TYR A 249 -15.65 11.94 3.53
CA TYR A 249 -14.73 12.20 4.63
C TYR A 249 -15.31 13.16 5.68
N THR A 250 -16.01 14.22 5.24
CA THR A 250 -16.62 15.20 6.16
C THR A 250 -18.05 14.85 6.58
N ALA A 251 -18.68 13.80 6.03
CA ALA A 251 -20.03 13.41 6.43
C ALA A 251 -20.08 12.91 7.89
N GLU A 252 -21.07 13.42 8.63
CA GLU A 252 -21.38 12.96 10.00
C GLU A 252 -22.27 11.71 9.98
N LYS A 253 -23.21 11.66 9.03
CA LYS A 253 -24.20 10.59 8.88
C LYS A 253 -24.30 10.18 7.42
N ALA A 254 -24.53 8.89 7.18
CA ALA A 254 -24.94 8.39 5.88
C ALA A 254 -26.31 8.96 5.48
N PRO A 255 -26.59 9.13 4.18
CA PRO A 255 -27.90 9.56 3.71
C PRO A 255 -28.99 8.57 4.15
N LEU A 256 -30.19 9.08 4.45
CA LEU A 256 -31.36 8.23 4.66
C LEU A 256 -31.66 7.48 3.35
N GLN A 257 -31.53 6.16 3.36
CA GLN A 257 -31.68 5.33 2.17
C GLN A 257 -33.07 5.52 1.54
N ALA A 258 -33.09 6.03 0.31
CA ALA A 258 -34.15 5.71 -0.64
C ALA A 258 -33.79 4.36 -1.28
N GLU A 259 -34.75 3.43 -1.30
CA GLU A 259 -34.75 2.07 -1.89
C GLU A 259 -33.39 1.40 -2.13
N THR A 260 -33.15 0.31 -1.39
CA THR A 260 -31.92 -0.49 -1.43
C THR A 260 -31.45 -0.80 -2.87
N PRO A 261 -30.21 -0.41 -3.25
CA PRO A 261 -29.65 -0.77 -4.54
C PRO A 261 -29.69 -2.29 -4.77
N ALA A 262 -29.74 -2.69 -6.03
CA ALA A 262 -29.72 -4.10 -6.40
C ALA A 262 -28.52 -4.81 -5.75
N LYS A 263 -28.72 -6.04 -5.24
CA LYS A 263 -27.71 -6.81 -4.51
C LYS A 263 -26.37 -6.77 -5.24
N ILE A 264 -25.38 -6.10 -4.64
CA ILE A 264 -24.00 -6.05 -5.15
C ILE A 264 -23.56 -7.49 -5.41
N LYS A 265 -23.19 -7.78 -6.65
CA LYS A 265 -22.64 -9.07 -7.03
C LYS A 265 -21.32 -9.21 -6.28
N LYS A 266 -21.26 -10.09 -5.26
CA LYS A 266 -20.03 -10.34 -4.52
C LYS A 266 -18.91 -10.65 -5.51
N PRO A 267 -17.71 -10.06 -5.34
CA PRO A 267 -16.61 -10.30 -6.26
C PRO A 267 -16.31 -11.79 -6.33
N LYS A 268 -15.86 -12.27 -7.49
CA LYS A 268 -15.50 -13.69 -7.62
C LYS A 268 -14.32 -13.96 -6.71
N LYS A 269 -14.49 -14.69 -5.61
CA LYS A 269 -13.34 -15.13 -4.80
C LYS A 269 -12.38 -15.89 -5.72
N LEU A 270 -11.21 -15.33 -5.96
CA LEU A 270 -10.23 -15.90 -6.86
C LEU A 270 -9.34 -16.85 -6.06
N ASP A 271 -9.60 -18.15 -6.23
CA ASP A 271 -8.74 -19.19 -5.68
C ASP A 271 -7.47 -19.27 -6.54
N LEU A 272 -6.49 -18.44 -6.22
CA LEU A 272 -5.15 -18.51 -6.82
C LEU A 272 -4.52 -19.87 -6.50
N PRO A 273 -3.85 -20.52 -7.47
CA PRO A 273 -3.15 -21.77 -7.19
C PRO A 273 -2.10 -21.54 -6.08
N PRO A 274 -1.86 -22.53 -5.20
CA PRO A 274 -0.73 -22.47 -4.29
C PRO A 274 0.56 -22.32 -5.11
N GLY A 275 1.31 -21.25 -4.87
CA GLY A 275 2.66 -21.11 -5.38
C GLY A 275 3.58 -22.09 -4.67
N LYS A 276 4.79 -22.31 -5.21
CA LYS A 276 5.78 -23.16 -4.51
C LYS A 276 6.02 -22.68 -3.07
N TYR A 277 6.04 -21.37 -2.85
CA TYR A 277 6.24 -20.76 -1.52
C TYR A 277 5.12 -21.08 -0.50
N ASP A 278 3.94 -21.50 -0.95
CA ASP A 278 2.84 -21.93 -0.06
C ASP A 278 2.95 -23.41 0.34
N THR A 279 3.91 -24.19 -0.22
CA THR A 279 4.05 -25.65 0.02
C THR A 279 5.50 -26.15 0.13
N CYS A 280 6.48 -25.29 -0.12
CA CYS A 280 7.91 -25.51 0.02
C CYS A 280 8.52 -24.27 0.69
N GLY A 281 9.61 -24.44 1.44
CA GLY A 281 10.21 -23.38 2.25
C GLY A 281 9.65 -23.31 3.68
N SER A 282 10.54 -22.96 4.61
CA SER A 282 10.26 -22.90 6.04
C SER A 282 10.44 -21.48 6.56
N VAL A 283 9.45 -21.01 7.30
CA VAL A 283 9.61 -19.87 8.19
C VAL A 283 10.47 -20.34 9.36
N THR A 284 11.60 -19.67 9.56
CA THR A 284 12.53 -19.85 10.67
C THR A 284 12.49 -18.62 11.55
N ILE A 285 12.49 -18.82 12.86
CA ILE A 285 12.63 -17.73 13.82
C ILE A 285 14.12 -17.59 14.11
N VAL A 286 14.67 -16.46 13.70
CA VAL A 286 16.11 -16.18 13.74
C VAL A 286 16.37 -15.18 14.86
N ASN A 287 17.29 -15.55 15.75
CA ASN A 287 18.00 -14.61 16.61
C ASN A 287 19.23 -14.13 15.82
N MET A 288 19.49 -12.84 15.74
CA MET A 288 20.60 -12.28 14.92
C MET A 288 22.01 -12.53 15.51
N ASP A 289 22.14 -13.52 16.40
CA ASP A 289 23.40 -14.09 16.88
C ASP A 289 23.99 -15.04 15.81
N PRO A 290 25.20 -14.76 15.28
CA PRO A 290 25.84 -15.60 14.25
C PRO A 290 26.18 -17.03 14.69
N ASP A 291 26.18 -17.33 16.00
CA ASP A 291 26.42 -18.68 16.53
C ASP A 291 25.12 -19.39 17.00
N SER A 292 23.94 -18.78 16.82
CA SER A 292 22.66 -19.37 17.26
C SER A 292 22.08 -20.40 16.29
N LEU A 293 21.18 -21.25 16.80
CA LEU A 293 20.43 -22.23 16.03
C LEU A 293 19.04 -21.67 15.69
N ASP A 294 18.76 -21.51 14.40
CA ASP A 294 17.43 -21.13 13.91
C ASP A 294 16.36 -22.17 14.33
N GLU A 295 15.24 -21.70 14.87
CA GLU A 295 14.11 -22.59 15.20
C GLU A 295 13.08 -22.60 14.06
N GLU A 296 12.80 -23.77 13.50
CA GLU A 296 11.78 -23.92 12.47
C GLU A 296 10.38 -23.70 13.05
N PHE A 297 9.68 -22.70 12.53
CA PHE A 297 8.29 -22.42 12.86
C PHE A 297 7.32 -23.30 12.06
N GLY A 298 7.63 -23.55 10.79
CA GLY A 298 6.80 -24.29 9.83
C GLY A 298 6.67 -23.53 8.51
N THR A 299 5.69 -23.88 7.66
CA THR A 299 5.47 -23.18 6.38
C THR A 299 4.86 -21.78 6.54
N GLN A 300 4.90 -20.95 5.48
CA GLN A 300 4.26 -19.63 5.49
C GLN A 300 2.74 -19.69 5.71
N ASN A 301 2.05 -20.73 5.22
CA ASN A 301 0.62 -20.92 5.49
C ASN A 301 0.38 -21.24 6.98
N GLU A 302 1.25 -22.04 7.58
CA GLU A 302 1.18 -22.38 9.00
C GLU A 302 1.46 -21.19 9.93
N LEU A 303 2.13 -20.16 9.44
CA LEU A 303 2.26 -18.85 10.09
C LEU A 303 0.98 -18.03 9.94
N GLU A 304 0.41 -17.95 8.73
CA GLU A 304 -0.85 -17.23 8.48
C GLU A 304 -2.03 -17.82 9.26
N ASP A 305 -2.16 -19.15 9.27
CA ASP A 305 -3.16 -19.86 10.08
C ASP A 305 -2.96 -19.59 11.58
N TYR A 306 -1.72 -19.53 12.06
CA TYR A 306 -1.42 -19.19 13.45
C TYR A 306 -1.80 -17.72 13.77
N VAL A 307 -1.43 -16.77 12.91
CA VAL A 307 -1.77 -15.34 13.05
C VAL A 307 -3.28 -15.14 13.05
N GLU A 308 -4.00 -15.81 12.16
CA GLU A 308 -5.45 -15.73 12.06
C GLU A 308 -6.14 -16.40 13.25
N LYS A 309 -5.65 -17.54 13.75
CA LYS A 309 -6.12 -18.12 15.03
C LYS A 309 -5.92 -17.16 16.20
N VAL A 310 -4.72 -16.57 16.34
CA VAL A 310 -4.41 -15.59 17.41
C VAL A 310 -5.31 -14.36 17.31
N ARG A 311 -5.57 -13.85 16.09
CA ARG A 311 -6.49 -12.73 15.83
C ARG A 311 -7.93 -13.07 16.25
N ASN A 312 -8.41 -14.27 15.93
CA ASN A 312 -9.76 -14.73 16.26
C ASN A 312 -9.97 -15.03 17.75
N LEU A 313 -8.92 -15.10 18.57
CA LEU A 313 -9.06 -15.10 20.04
C LEU A 313 -9.55 -13.76 20.60
N GLY A 314 -9.54 -12.68 19.81
CA GLY A 314 -10.01 -11.33 20.18
C GLY A 314 -9.11 -10.56 21.15
N ASP A 315 -8.51 -11.26 22.12
CA ASP A 315 -7.71 -10.68 23.20
C ASP A 315 -6.22 -10.47 22.82
N PHE A 316 -5.79 -10.84 21.60
CA PHE A 316 -4.39 -10.81 21.13
C PHE A 316 -4.17 -10.06 19.79
N PRO A 317 -4.71 -8.83 19.62
CA PRO A 317 -4.46 -8.04 18.42
C PRO A 317 -2.99 -7.58 18.31
N VAL A 318 -2.28 -7.45 19.44
CA VAL A 318 -0.87 -7.04 19.45
C VAL A 318 0.01 -8.20 18.98
N LEU A 319 -0.10 -9.40 19.58
CA LEU A 319 0.65 -10.58 19.12
C LEU A 319 0.47 -10.86 17.62
N SER A 320 -0.76 -10.88 17.11
CA SER A 320 -1.00 -11.11 15.68
C SER A 320 -0.35 -10.04 14.78
N GLY A 321 -0.38 -8.77 15.22
CA GLY A 321 0.33 -7.68 14.53
C GLY A 321 1.86 -7.74 14.64
N LEU A 322 2.42 -8.27 15.74
CA LEU A 322 3.86 -8.50 15.91
C LEU A 322 4.34 -9.63 14.99
N MET A 323 3.61 -10.75 14.91
CA MET A 323 3.97 -11.84 14.00
C MET A 323 3.99 -11.40 12.53
N GLU A 324 3.02 -10.58 12.10
CA GLU A 324 3.02 -10.00 10.74
C GLU A 324 4.16 -9.01 10.52
N LEU A 325 4.59 -8.29 11.56
CA LEU A 325 5.68 -7.33 11.53
C LEU A 325 7.04 -8.03 11.41
N TYR A 326 7.32 -9.03 12.25
CA TYR A 326 8.64 -9.67 12.33
C TYR A 326 8.90 -10.55 11.10
N ALA A 327 7.85 -10.89 10.33
CA ALA A 327 7.92 -11.50 9.00
C ALA A 327 7.99 -10.48 7.83
N MET A 328 8.02 -9.17 8.11
CA MET A 328 8.05 -8.08 7.11
C MET A 328 9.24 -7.13 7.23
N GLU A 329 9.72 -6.91 8.45
CA GLU A 329 10.84 -6.02 8.75
C GLU A 329 11.99 -6.85 9.32
N ASN A 330 13.20 -6.60 8.83
CA ASN A 330 14.41 -7.15 9.43
C ASN A 330 14.60 -6.55 10.85
N GLU A 331 15.28 -7.31 11.71
CA GLU A 331 15.82 -6.83 13.01
C GLU A 331 14.79 -6.10 13.91
N GLN A 332 13.92 -6.85 14.59
CA GLN A 332 12.97 -6.30 15.56
C GLN A 332 13.39 -6.57 17.01
N GLU A 333 13.10 -5.64 17.92
CA GLU A 333 13.36 -5.79 19.36
C GLU A 333 12.58 -7.00 19.93
N PRO A 334 13.18 -7.88 20.75
CA PRO A 334 12.52 -9.11 21.20
C PRO A 334 11.41 -8.90 22.25
N GLU A 335 11.47 -7.87 23.08
CA GLU A 335 10.64 -7.71 24.29
C GLU A 335 9.12 -7.73 24.01
N PRO A 336 8.57 -7.01 23.01
CA PRO A 336 7.13 -7.03 22.74
C PRO A 336 6.62 -8.44 22.40
N LEU A 337 7.47 -9.25 21.75
CA LEU A 337 7.15 -10.61 21.38
C LEU A 337 7.21 -11.55 22.59
N VAL A 338 8.18 -11.36 23.49
CA VAL A 338 8.25 -12.06 24.79
C VAL A 338 6.99 -11.82 25.61
N GLU A 339 6.63 -10.55 25.85
CA GLU A 339 5.48 -10.17 26.69
C GLU A 339 4.16 -10.78 26.16
N GLU A 340 3.90 -10.64 24.86
CA GLU A 340 2.66 -11.13 24.25
C GLU A 340 2.60 -12.66 24.15
N CYS A 341 3.74 -13.34 23.91
CA CYS A 341 3.78 -14.81 23.92
C CYS A 341 3.60 -15.39 25.33
N GLU A 342 4.17 -14.78 26.38
CA GLU A 342 3.90 -15.18 27.77
C GLU A 342 2.43 -14.96 28.13
N ARG A 343 1.87 -13.79 27.76
CA ARG A 343 0.46 -13.47 27.98
C ARG A 343 -0.45 -14.49 27.29
N LEU A 344 -0.14 -14.89 26.05
CA LEU A 344 -0.90 -15.94 25.36
C LEU A 344 -0.79 -17.26 26.14
N LEU A 345 0.43 -17.74 26.40
CA LEU A 345 0.68 -19.03 27.08
C LEU A 345 0.09 -19.14 28.50
N SER A 346 -0.21 -18.01 29.15
CA SER A 346 -0.91 -17.96 30.43
C SER A 346 -2.37 -18.43 30.38
N ARG A 347 -3.01 -18.47 29.20
CA ARG A 347 -4.40 -18.91 29.06
C ARG A 347 -4.54 -20.43 29.28
N PRO A 348 -5.59 -20.88 30.00
CA PRO A 348 -5.82 -22.30 30.22
C PRO A 348 -6.20 -23.03 28.92
N ASP A 349 -7.08 -22.41 28.12
CA ASP A 349 -7.77 -23.04 26.99
C ASP A 349 -7.19 -22.53 25.64
N ILE A 350 -5.96 -22.96 25.32
CA ILE A 350 -5.30 -22.70 24.03
C ILE A 350 -5.17 -24.03 23.28
N GLU A 351 -5.38 -24.01 21.97
CA GLU A 351 -5.17 -25.18 21.12
C GLU A 351 -3.72 -25.71 21.24
N PRO A 352 -3.49 -27.04 21.28
CA PRO A 352 -2.16 -27.59 21.51
C PRO A 352 -1.09 -27.16 20.50
N ASP A 353 -1.46 -27.01 19.22
CA ASP A 353 -0.57 -26.57 18.14
C ASP A 353 -0.16 -25.11 18.30
N MET A 354 -1.12 -24.22 18.62
CA MET A 354 -0.83 -22.83 18.97
C MET A 354 0.09 -22.75 20.18
N LYS A 355 -0.17 -23.56 21.22
CA LYS A 355 0.63 -23.60 22.45
C LYS A 355 2.07 -24.07 22.19
N GLU A 356 2.27 -25.00 21.25
CA GLU A 356 3.61 -25.43 20.83
C GLU A 356 4.33 -24.34 20.03
N LYS A 357 3.69 -23.80 18.98
CA LYS A 357 4.25 -22.72 18.15
C LYS A 357 4.61 -21.48 18.99
N THR A 358 3.74 -21.06 19.90
CA THR A 358 4.00 -19.92 20.80
C THR A 358 5.20 -20.17 21.72
N LYS A 359 5.46 -21.41 22.16
CA LYS A 359 6.65 -21.73 22.95
C LYS A 359 7.94 -21.64 22.14
N ARG A 360 7.93 -22.04 20.87
CA ARG A 360 9.10 -21.91 19.98
C ARG A 360 9.43 -20.42 19.76
N ILE A 361 8.41 -19.61 19.46
CA ILE A 361 8.54 -18.14 19.36
C ILE A 361 9.12 -17.55 20.65
N LEU A 362 8.52 -17.87 21.80
CA LEU A 362 8.95 -17.33 23.10
C LEU A 362 10.39 -17.71 23.44
N LYS A 363 10.83 -18.92 23.08
CA LYS A 363 12.21 -19.38 23.31
C LYS A 363 13.18 -18.46 22.55
N VAL A 364 13.06 -18.36 21.23
CA VAL A 364 13.99 -17.54 20.42
C VAL A 364 13.94 -16.06 20.83
N ALA A 365 12.76 -15.54 21.16
CA ALA A 365 12.62 -14.16 21.62
C ALA A 365 13.33 -13.92 22.97
N LYS A 366 13.31 -14.89 23.90
CA LYS A 366 14.08 -14.80 25.15
C LYS A 366 15.58 -14.95 24.92
N ASP A 367 15.99 -15.93 24.13
CA ASP A 367 17.41 -16.17 23.81
C ASP A 367 18.04 -14.91 23.16
N ALA A 368 17.30 -14.22 22.27
CA ALA A 368 17.70 -12.95 21.69
C ALA A 368 17.75 -11.80 22.71
N HIS A 369 16.73 -11.67 23.57
CA HIS A 369 16.68 -10.63 24.60
C HIS A 369 17.82 -10.77 25.62
N GLU A 370 18.11 -11.99 26.08
CA GLU A 370 19.18 -12.26 27.05
C GLU A 370 20.58 -12.00 26.44
N ALA A 371 20.75 -12.23 25.14
CA ALA A 371 21.99 -11.96 24.41
C ALA A 371 22.13 -10.52 23.89
N GLY A 372 21.07 -9.71 23.93
CA GLY A 372 21.07 -8.32 23.44
C GLY A 372 20.98 -8.20 21.91
N PHE A 373 20.34 -9.17 21.25
CA PHE A 373 20.14 -9.24 19.81
C PHE A 373 18.68 -9.03 19.40
N THR A 374 18.46 -8.80 18.11
CA THR A 374 17.14 -8.66 17.51
C THR A 374 16.62 -10.00 16.95
N VAL A 375 15.30 -10.07 16.77
CA VAL A 375 14.58 -11.22 16.22
C VAL A 375 13.96 -10.87 14.89
N MET A 376 13.90 -11.84 13.98
CA MET A 376 13.02 -11.81 12.82
C MET A 376 12.43 -13.19 12.52
N LEU A 377 11.30 -13.22 11.83
CA LEU A 377 10.81 -14.43 11.17
C LEU A 377 11.31 -14.39 9.72
N HIS A 378 12.38 -15.13 9.44
CA HIS A 378 12.92 -15.24 8.10
C HIS A 378 12.20 -16.35 7.33
N TYR A 379 12.03 -16.16 6.03
CA TYR A 379 11.49 -17.19 5.15
C TYR A 379 12.65 -17.80 4.36
N PHE A 380 12.95 -19.07 4.63
CA PHE A 380 14.03 -19.82 4.00
C PHE A 380 13.49 -20.74 2.90
N GLU A 381 13.97 -20.58 1.67
CA GLU A 381 13.72 -21.53 0.57
C GLU A 381 14.89 -22.54 0.55
N PRO A 382 14.69 -23.83 0.91
CA PRO A 382 15.76 -24.83 0.80
C PRO A 382 16.14 -24.98 -0.67
N GLU A 383 17.47 -24.95 -0.89
CA GLU A 383 18.16 -24.63 -2.15
C GLU A 383 17.48 -25.05 -3.47
N VAL A 384 17.48 -24.11 -4.42
CA VAL A 384 17.27 -24.31 -5.87
C VAL A 384 18.61 -24.49 -6.57
#